data_AF-A0A914D1V4-F1
#
_entry.id   AF-A0A914D1V4-F1
#
_cell.length_a   1.000
_cell.length_b   1.000
_cell.length_c   1.000
_cell.angle_alpha   90.00
_cell.angle_beta   90.00
_cell.angle_gamma   90.00
#
_symmetry.space_group_name_H-M   'P 1'
#
loop_
_entity.id
_entity.type
_entity.pdbx_description
1 polymer ?
#
loop_
_entity_poly.entity_id
_entity_poly.type
_entity_poly.pdbx_seq_one_letter_code
_entity_poly.pdbx_strand_id
1 'polypeptide(L)'
;DPKHKLSTFILKNPPPSEANDAETNHIFDDFSQHATTNDVDEYDDWVSEPSDGGLKQLPEGISNLVMDNDLDKSVDERLDMLYEFFEKSKAEGSIQDSKKMLRESERLEVKEKAPLLLCQVIFDTDVLKQITQYRTLLLRLCLHDQTAQKFLLIGIEKLIKSHLELLPKAAHILKKLYDESICTEEVILAWGAKRSKLVDKELAKQIRAKCQPVLSWLEEAEEESETDEEDENVEFNDRARQLGTVIEKLSKDETENFQITTIVDNGEEIDIDNI
;
A
#
# COMPACT_ATOMS: atom_id res chain seq x y z
N ASP A 1 15.58 29.91 24.17
CA ASP A 1 15.90 28.52 24.50
C ASP A 1 15.30 28.13 25.86
N PRO A 2 14.22 27.34 25.89
CA PRO A 2 13.51 26.94 27.12
C PRO A 2 14.29 25.95 27.99
N LYS A 3 15.36 25.32 27.47
CA LYS A 3 16.17 24.33 28.20
C LYS A 3 16.90 24.95 29.40
N HIS A 4 17.37 26.19 29.27
CA HIS A 4 18.10 26.88 30.34
C HIS A 4 17.21 27.21 31.56
N LYS A 5 15.91 27.44 31.33
CA LYS A 5 14.95 27.75 32.41
C LYS A 5 14.60 26.50 33.22
N LEU A 6 14.48 25.34 32.58
CA LEU A 6 14.20 24.07 33.24
C LEU A 6 15.35 23.65 34.17
N SER A 7 16.60 23.76 33.69
CA SER A 7 17.78 23.42 34.49
C SER A 7 17.94 24.30 35.74
N THR A 8 17.57 25.59 35.64
CA THR A 8 17.62 26.49 36.80
C THR A 8 16.50 26.18 37.81
N PHE A 9 15.37 25.66 37.35
CA PHE A 9 14.23 25.31 38.20
C PHE A 9 14.48 24.03 39.02
N ILE A 10 15.11 23.02 38.43
CA ILE A 10 15.49 21.76 39.10
C ILE A 10 16.56 22.02 40.17
N LEU A 11 17.50 22.95 39.94
CA LEU A 11 18.50 23.33 40.94
C LEU A 11 17.89 24.02 42.16
N LYS A 12 16.81 24.78 41.97
CA LYS A 12 16.11 25.50 43.04
C LYS A 12 15.09 24.64 43.80
N ASN A 13 14.66 23.53 43.22
CA ASN A 13 13.67 22.63 43.81
C ASN A 13 14.10 21.17 43.55
N PRO A 14 15.12 20.67 44.27
CA PRO A 14 15.49 19.27 44.15
C PRO A 14 14.30 18.39 44.60
N PRO A 15 13.93 17.35 43.84
CA PRO A 15 12.88 16.44 44.27
C PRO A 15 13.32 15.69 45.55
N PRO A 16 12.40 15.40 46.49
CA PRO A 16 12.74 14.69 47.71
C PRO A 16 13.18 13.25 47.37
N SER A 17 14.40 12.89 47.78
CA SER A 17 14.92 11.53 47.66
C SER A 17 14.40 10.67 48.82
N GLU A 18 13.65 9.62 48.51
CA GLU A 18 13.45 8.50 49.44
C GLU A 18 14.77 7.72 49.57
N ALA A 19 15.24 7.54 50.81
CA ALA A 19 16.24 6.54 51.16
C ALA A 19 16.02 6.06 52.61
N ASN A 20 15.93 4.74 52.75
CA ASN A 20 15.81 3.96 53.97
C ASN A 20 17.01 4.12 54.92
N ASP A 21 16.82 3.92 56.23
CA ASP A 21 17.54 2.90 57.03
C ASP A 21 17.08 2.85 58.51
N ALA A 22 17.29 1.68 59.11
CA ALA A 22 16.77 1.16 60.38
C ALA A 22 17.50 1.63 61.65
N GLU A 23 16.82 1.58 62.82
CA GLU A 23 17.23 0.82 64.04
C GLU A 23 16.30 1.04 65.27
N THR A 24 15.77 -0.09 65.78
CA THR A 24 15.41 -0.51 67.17
C THR A 24 15.12 0.48 68.32
N ASN A 25 13.97 0.31 69.00
CA ASN A 25 13.91 -0.24 70.38
C ASN A 25 12.49 -0.54 70.91
N HIS A 26 12.45 -1.52 71.82
CA HIS A 26 11.35 -2.25 72.48
C HIS A 26 10.26 -1.41 73.19
N ILE A 27 9.05 -2.00 73.36
CA ILE A 27 8.43 -2.36 74.66
C ILE A 27 7.17 -3.22 74.43
N PHE A 28 7.00 -4.18 75.33
CA PHE A 28 6.04 -5.28 75.44
C PHE A 28 4.83 -4.86 76.30
N ASP A 29 3.61 -5.28 75.95
CA ASP A 29 2.43 -5.51 76.82
C ASP A 29 1.18 -5.59 75.91
N ASP A 30 0.10 -6.33 76.17
CA ASP A 30 -0.22 -7.40 77.10
C ASP A 30 -1.53 -8.00 76.56
N PHE A 31 -1.76 -9.25 76.91
CA PHE A 31 -2.85 -10.11 76.54
C PHE A 31 -4.08 -9.86 77.43
N SER A 32 -5.29 -10.08 76.88
CA SER A 32 -6.50 -10.62 77.56
C SER A 32 -7.73 -9.70 77.81
N GLN A 33 -8.81 -10.08 77.10
CA GLN A 33 -10.22 -10.25 77.54
C GLN A 33 -11.03 -9.04 78.10
N HIS A 34 -12.17 -8.70 77.47
CA HIS A 34 -13.52 -9.23 77.80
C HIS A 34 -14.68 -8.46 77.12
N ALA A 35 -15.64 -9.23 76.58
CA ALA A 35 -17.10 -9.11 76.70
C ALA A 35 -17.91 -7.91 76.13
N THR A 36 -18.82 -8.26 75.19
CA THR A 36 -20.26 -7.87 75.07
C THR A 36 -20.59 -6.38 74.87
N THR A 37 -21.31 -5.95 73.84
CA THR A 37 -22.75 -6.17 73.60
C THR A 37 -23.14 -5.51 72.24
N ASN A 38 -24.27 -5.96 71.68
CA ASN A 38 -24.85 -5.55 70.41
C ASN A 38 -24.95 -4.03 70.20
N ASP A 39 -24.68 -3.57 68.98
CA ASP A 39 -25.52 -2.60 68.29
C ASP A 39 -25.47 -2.82 66.77
N VAL A 40 -26.64 -2.61 66.18
CA VAL A 40 -27.06 -2.82 64.79
C VAL A 40 -26.48 -1.70 63.91
N ASP A 41 -26.07 -2.02 62.68
CA ASP A 41 -26.10 -1.17 61.46
C ASP A 41 -25.34 -1.94 60.35
N GLU A 42 -25.99 -2.49 59.32
CA GLU A 42 -26.47 -1.85 58.08
C GLU A 42 -25.59 -2.32 56.89
N TYR A 43 -26.23 -2.66 55.77
CA TYR A 43 -25.66 -3.05 54.46
C TYR A 43 -25.20 -4.52 54.26
N ASP A 44 -26.18 -5.44 54.27
CA ASP A 44 -26.10 -6.74 53.59
C ASP A 44 -26.83 -6.66 52.25
N ASP A 45 -26.14 -6.24 51.20
CA ASP A 45 -26.57 -6.42 49.80
C ASP A 45 -25.38 -6.21 48.85
N TRP A 46 -24.49 -7.22 48.71
CA TRP A 46 -23.73 -7.45 47.47
C TRP A 46 -22.86 -8.74 47.45
N VAL A 47 -23.38 -9.87 47.96
CA VAL A 47 -22.84 -11.20 47.60
C VAL A 47 -23.97 -12.05 47.04
N SER A 48 -24.11 -12.02 45.71
CA SER A 48 -24.82 -13.06 44.97
C SER A 48 -23.79 -14.06 44.44
N GLU A 49 -23.86 -15.28 44.96
CA GLU A 49 -23.21 -16.47 44.41
C GLU A 49 -23.68 -16.74 42.95
N PRO A 50 -22.87 -17.45 42.14
CA PRO A 50 -23.06 -17.48 40.69
C PRO A 50 -24.23 -18.39 40.32
N SER A 51 -25.34 -17.79 39.89
CA SER A 51 -26.35 -18.53 39.14
C SER A 51 -25.78 -18.85 37.76
N ASP A 52 -25.55 -20.14 37.54
CA ASP A 52 -25.43 -20.85 36.27
C ASP A 52 -26.16 -20.12 35.11
N GLY A 53 -25.39 -19.70 34.07
CA GLY A 53 -25.97 -19.02 32.90
C GLY A 53 -25.17 -17.83 32.31
N GLY A 54 -23.87 -17.71 32.61
CA GLY A 54 -23.06 -16.54 32.29
C GLY A 54 -21.82 -16.78 31.43
N LEU A 55 -21.87 -17.59 30.36
CA LEU A 55 -20.86 -17.55 29.29
C LEU A 55 -21.04 -16.27 28.45
N LYS A 56 -20.86 -15.11 29.07
CA LYS A 56 -20.87 -13.81 28.40
C LYS A 56 -19.44 -13.32 28.22
N GLN A 57 -18.95 -13.57 27.01
CA GLN A 57 -17.92 -12.82 26.31
C GLN A 57 -16.58 -12.76 27.04
N LEU A 58 -15.75 -13.76 26.73
CA LEU A 58 -14.31 -13.62 26.89
C LEU A 58 -13.85 -12.37 26.12
N PRO A 59 -12.94 -11.55 26.68
CA PRO A 59 -12.32 -10.45 25.95
C PRO A 59 -11.75 -10.97 24.63
N GLU A 60 -11.97 -10.25 23.52
CA GLU A 60 -11.51 -10.62 22.16
C GLU A 60 -10.01 -10.98 22.11
N GLY A 61 -9.21 -10.52 23.08
CA GLY A 61 -7.79 -10.85 23.22
C GLY A 61 -7.46 -12.27 23.70
N ILE A 62 -8.41 -13.02 24.30
CA ILE A 62 -8.16 -14.42 24.76
C ILE A 62 -8.67 -15.44 23.73
N SER A 63 -9.59 -15.04 22.83
CA SER A 63 -10.04 -15.91 21.73
C SER A 63 -8.94 -16.21 20.72
N ASN A 64 -7.95 -15.31 20.58
CA ASN A 64 -6.78 -15.51 19.71
C ASN A 64 -5.72 -16.46 20.29
N LEU A 65 -5.96 -17.07 21.45
CA LEU A 65 -5.06 -18.06 22.06
C LEU A 65 -5.63 -19.48 22.00
N VAL A 66 -6.78 -19.68 21.35
CA VAL A 66 -7.24 -21.01 20.98
C VAL A 66 -6.35 -21.48 19.83
N MET A 67 -5.36 -22.31 20.17
CA MET A 67 -4.46 -23.07 19.27
C MET A 67 -4.99 -23.11 17.83
N ASP A 68 -4.42 -22.29 16.93
CA ASP A 68 -4.74 -22.34 15.50
C ASP A 68 -4.23 -23.68 14.93
N ASN A 69 -5.02 -24.74 15.08
CA ASN A 69 -4.77 -26.07 14.53
C ASN A 69 -4.50 -26.02 13.01
N ASP A 70 -4.96 -24.96 12.34
CA ASP A 70 -4.73 -24.71 10.93
C ASP A 70 -3.26 -24.44 10.60
N LEU A 71 -2.46 -23.89 11.51
CA LEU A 71 -1.03 -23.63 11.29
C LEU A 71 -0.19 -24.90 11.36
N ASP A 72 -0.68 -25.95 12.02
CA ASP A 72 -0.03 -27.27 12.06
C ASP A 72 -0.22 -28.06 10.76
N LYS A 73 -1.13 -27.61 9.88
CA LYS A 73 -1.40 -28.23 8.57
C LYS A 73 -0.30 -27.86 7.57
N SER A 74 -0.18 -28.67 6.52
CA SER A 74 0.77 -28.38 5.45
C SER A 74 0.44 -27.08 4.72
N VAL A 75 1.45 -26.46 4.08
CA VAL A 75 1.25 -25.23 3.31
C VAL A 75 0.19 -25.41 2.22
N ASP A 76 0.16 -26.58 1.58
CA ASP A 76 -0.80 -26.88 0.53
C ASP A 76 -2.24 -26.96 1.08
N GLU A 77 -2.45 -27.63 2.22
CA GLU A 77 -3.76 -27.66 2.88
C GLU A 77 -4.20 -26.25 3.34
N ARG A 78 -3.28 -25.40 3.81
CA ARG A 78 -3.59 -24.00 4.15
C ARG A 78 -4.00 -23.19 2.91
N LEU A 79 -3.39 -23.45 1.76
CA LEU A 79 -3.77 -22.82 0.50
C LEU A 79 -5.15 -23.30 0.03
N ASP A 80 -5.46 -24.58 0.17
CA ASP A 80 -6.76 -25.14 -0.18
C ASP A 80 -7.87 -24.54 0.70
N MET A 81 -7.63 -24.40 2.02
CA MET A 81 -8.56 -23.72 2.92
C MET A 81 -8.81 -22.26 2.53
N LEU A 82 -7.75 -21.52 2.15
CA LEU A 82 -7.89 -20.14 1.68
C LEU A 82 -8.66 -20.06 0.36
N TYR A 83 -8.43 -21.01 -0.55
CA TYR A 83 -9.14 -21.09 -1.81
C TYR A 83 -10.65 -21.33 -1.60
N GLU A 84 -11.02 -22.29 -0.75
CA GLU A 84 -12.43 -22.52 -0.38
C GLU A 84 -13.07 -21.27 0.25
N PHE A 85 -12.32 -20.53 1.06
CA PHE A 85 -12.81 -19.30 1.68
C PHE A 85 -13.11 -18.21 0.64
N PHE A 86 -12.26 -18.07 -0.38
CA PHE A 86 -12.51 -17.15 -1.49
C PHE A 86 -13.72 -17.58 -2.32
N GLU A 87 -13.91 -18.87 -2.58
CA GLU A 87 -15.10 -19.38 -3.28
C GLU A 87 -16.39 -19.10 -2.49
N LYS A 88 -16.40 -19.37 -1.18
CA LYS A 88 -17.52 -19.07 -0.29
C LYS A 88 -17.83 -17.57 -0.27
N SER A 89 -16.79 -16.73 -0.16
CA SER A 89 -16.94 -15.27 -0.16
C SER A 89 -17.42 -14.72 -1.51
N LYS A 90 -17.07 -15.38 -2.63
CA LYS A 90 -17.62 -15.05 -3.96
C LYS A 90 -19.11 -15.43 -4.05
N ALA A 91 -19.50 -16.60 -3.54
CA ALA A 91 -20.91 -17.04 -3.53
C ALA A 91 -21.80 -16.14 -2.66
N GLU A 92 -21.29 -15.65 -1.53
CA GLU A 92 -21.98 -14.69 -0.65
C GLU A 92 -21.99 -13.25 -1.19
N GLY A 93 -21.21 -12.94 -2.23
CA GLY A 93 -21.03 -11.58 -2.73
C GLY A 93 -20.17 -10.67 -1.83
N SER A 94 -19.51 -11.23 -0.80
CA SER A 94 -18.65 -10.50 0.14
C SER A 94 -17.18 -10.40 -0.28
N ILE A 95 -16.84 -10.90 -1.48
CA ILE A 95 -15.46 -10.97 -2.00
C ILE A 95 -14.75 -9.60 -2.07
N GLN A 96 -15.48 -8.50 -2.25
CA GLN A 96 -14.89 -7.16 -2.28
C GLN A 96 -14.48 -6.62 -0.90
N ASP A 97 -14.82 -7.32 0.19
CA ASP A 97 -14.30 -7.00 1.52
C ASP A 97 -12.81 -7.38 1.61
N SER A 98 -11.99 -6.47 1.11
CA SER A 98 -10.54 -6.57 1.10
C SER A 98 -9.92 -6.76 2.49
N LYS A 99 -10.58 -6.32 3.57
CA LYS A 99 -10.08 -6.51 4.93
C LYS A 99 -10.30 -7.95 5.38
N LYS A 100 -11.46 -8.52 5.09
CA LYS A 100 -11.78 -9.92 5.39
C LYS A 100 -10.82 -10.86 4.65
N MET A 101 -10.56 -10.61 3.36
CA MET A 101 -9.66 -11.44 2.56
C MET A 101 -8.22 -11.39 3.06
N LEU A 102 -7.74 -10.19 3.44
CA LEU A 102 -6.40 -10.01 3.98
C LEU A 102 -6.24 -10.73 5.33
N ARG A 103 -7.20 -10.54 6.26
CA ARG A 103 -7.15 -11.17 7.59
C ARG A 103 -7.08 -12.68 7.51
N GLU A 104 -7.86 -13.30 6.65
CA GLU A 104 -7.83 -14.75 6.49
C GLU A 104 -6.51 -15.23 5.88
N SER A 105 -5.98 -14.48 4.92
CA SER A 105 -4.68 -14.79 4.31
C SER A 105 -3.51 -14.66 5.29
N GLU A 106 -3.61 -13.71 6.24
CA GLU A 106 -2.64 -13.51 7.32
C GLU A 106 -2.80 -14.57 8.41
N ARG A 107 -4.03 -14.94 8.78
CA ARG A 107 -4.34 -16.02 9.73
C ARG A 107 -3.75 -17.36 9.31
N LEU A 108 -3.76 -17.65 8.00
CA LEU A 108 -3.21 -18.88 7.43
C LEU A 108 -1.72 -18.78 7.03
N GLU A 109 -1.08 -17.63 7.25
CA GLU A 109 0.33 -17.35 6.88
C GLU A 109 0.67 -17.66 5.41
N VAL A 110 -0.28 -17.41 4.49
CA VAL A 110 -0.12 -17.66 3.04
C VAL A 110 -0.42 -16.43 2.20
N LYS A 111 -0.34 -15.24 2.80
CA LYS A 111 -0.59 -13.94 2.18
C LYS A 111 0.10 -13.76 0.82
N GLU A 112 1.38 -14.13 0.70
CA GLU A 112 2.14 -14.01 -0.56
C GLU A 112 1.50 -14.77 -1.73
N LYS A 113 0.86 -15.92 -1.46
CA LYS A 113 0.23 -16.77 -2.48
C LYS A 113 -1.27 -16.49 -2.65
N ALA A 114 -1.86 -15.65 -1.79
CA ALA A 114 -3.27 -15.29 -1.88
C ALA A 114 -3.67 -14.71 -3.25
N PRO A 115 -2.88 -13.81 -3.89
CA PRO A 115 -3.24 -13.29 -5.21
C PRO A 115 -3.34 -14.36 -6.30
N LEU A 116 -2.51 -15.40 -6.24
CA LEU A 116 -2.54 -16.54 -7.17
C LEU A 116 -3.87 -17.30 -7.10
N LEU A 117 -4.36 -17.54 -5.89
CA LEU A 117 -5.64 -18.21 -5.66
C LEU A 117 -6.80 -17.29 -6.02
N LEU A 118 -6.71 -16.03 -5.61
CA LEU A 118 -7.73 -15.03 -5.89
C LEU A 118 -7.96 -14.87 -7.40
N CYS A 119 -6.91 -14.81 -8.22
CA CYS A 119 -7.01 -14.77 -9.68
C CYS A 119 -7.90 -15.87 -10.26
N GLN A 120 -7.79 -17.08 -9.74
CA GLN A 120 -8.57 -18.23 -10.23
C GLN A 120 -10.05 -18.13 -9.84
N VAL A 121 -10.33 -17.46 -8.72
CA VAL A 121 -11.70 -17.29 -8.21
C VAL A 121 -12.39 -16.09 -8.85
N ILE A 122 -11.75 -14.93 -8.96
CA ILE A 122 -12.43 -13.69 -9.36
C ILE A 122 -12.40 -13.43 -10.87
N PHE A 123 -11.42 -13.95 -11.59
CA PHE A 123 -11.26 -13.63 -13.02
C PHE A 123 -11.85 -14.68 -13.95
N ASP A 124 -12.37 -14.20 -15.06
CA ASP A 124 -12.86 -14.99 -16.19
C ASP A 124 -12.36 -14.39 -17.52
N THR A 125 -13.15 -14.52 -18.58
CA THR A 125 -12.84 -14.04 -19.93
C THR A 125 -12.89 -12.50 -20.05
N ASP A 126 -13.54 -11.82 -19.10
CA ASP A 126 -13.68 -10.36 -18.99
C ASP A 126 -12.67 -9.72 -18.01
N VAL A 127 -11.55 -10.39 -17.78
CA VAL A 127 -10.46 -10.00 -16.85
C VAL A 127 -10.07 -8.52 -16.90
N LEU A 128 -10.06 -7.87 -18.08
CA LEU A 128 -9.70 -6.45 -18.21
C LEU A 128 -10.64 -5.51 -17.43
N LYS A 129 -11.95 -5.80 -17.40
CA LYS A 129 -12.92 -5.04 -16.60
C LYS A 129 -12.80 -5.39 -15.13
N GLN A 130 -12.58 -6.68 -14.85
CA GLN A 130 -12.51 -7.21 -13.49
C GLN A 130 -11.28 -6.71 -12.74
N ILE A 131 -10.15 -6.46 -13.41
CA ILE A 131 -8.96 -5.85 -12.80
C ILE A 131 -9.32 -4.48 -12.20
N THR A 132 -10.05 -3.63 -12.93
CA THR A 132 -10.51 -2.34 -12.41
C THR A 132 -11.56 -2.52 -11.32
N GLN A 133 -12.51 -3.45 -11.49
CA GLN A 133 -13.56 -3.73 -10.50
C GLN A 133 -12.99 -4.20 -9.15
N TYR A 134 -11.96 -5.05 -9.15
CA TYR A 134 -11.34 -5.62 -7.96
C TYR A 134 -10.03 -4.94 -7.55
N ARG A 135 -9.73 -3.76 -8.13
CA ARG A 135 -8.49 -3.01 -7.89
C ARG A 135 -8.17 -2.86 -6.40
N THR A 136 -9.13 -2.41 -5.59
CA THR A 136 -8.92 -2.19 -4.15
C THR A 136 -8.55 -3.47 -3.40
N LEU A 137 -9.13 -4.61 -3.81
CA LEU A 137 -8.81 -5.92 -3.23
C LEU A 137 -7.40 -6.37 -3.63
N LEU A 138 -7.06 -6.26 -4.91
CA LEU A 138 -5.75 -6.63 -5.45
C LEU A 138 -4.64 -5.78 -4.81
N LEU A 139 -4.84 -4.47 -4.72
CA LEU A 139 -3.90 -3.57 -4.04
C LEU A 139 -3.71 -3.95 -2.57
N ARG A 140 -4.76 -4.33 -1.86
CA ARG A 140 -4.62 -4.71 -0.44
C ARG A 140 -3.73 -5.95 -0.23
N LEU A 141 -3.68 -6.86 -1.21
CA LEU A 141 -2.85 -8.06 -1.13
C LEU A 141 -1.45 -7.84 -1.73
N CYS A 142 -1.31 -7.01 -2.76
CA CYS A 142 -0.07 -6.88 -3.54
C CYS A 142 0.77 -5.63 -3.21
N LEU A 143 0.20 -4.62 -2.56
CA LEU A 143 0.93 -3.38 -2.26
C LEU A 143 2.10 -3.67 -1.29
N HIS A 144 3.28 -3.17 -1.64
CA HIS A 144 4.55 -3.38 -0.91
C HIS A 144 5.05 -4.83 -0.83
N ASP A 145 4.45 -5.77 -1.58
CA ASP A 145 4.87 -7.17 -1.62
C ASP A 145 5.14 -7.61 -3.07
N GLN A 146 6.41 -7.59 -3.45
CA GLN A 146 6.84 -8.04 -4.78
C GLN A 146 6.60 -9.54 -5.00
N THR A 147 6.62 -10.36 -3.95
CA THR A 147 6.38 -11.80 -4.04
C THR A 147 4.91 -12.06 -4.35
N ALA A 148 4.01 -11.35 -3.68
CA ALA A 148 2.57 -11.36 -3.97
C ALA A 148 2.27 -10.92 -5.41
N GLN A 149 2.94 -9.87 -5.90
CA GLN A 149 2.81 -9.42 -7.28
C GLN A 149 3.31 -10.47 -8.29
N LYS A 150 4.44 -11.14 -8.02
CA LYS A 150 4.94 -12.26 -8.84
C LYS A 150 3.93 -13.40 -8.89
N PHE A 151 3.33 -13.75 -7.75
CA PHE A 151 2.28 -14.78 -7.68
C PHE A 151 1.00 -14.38 -8.41
N LEU A 152 0.64 -13.09 -8.39
CA LEU A 152 -0.47 -12.55 -9.19
C LEU A 152 -0.23 -12.76 -10.69
N LEU A 153 0.96 -12.40 -11.20
CA LEU A 153 1.34 -12.60 -12.61
C LEU A 153 1.30 -14.08 -13.01
N ILE A 154 1.74 -14.97 -12.13
CA ILE A 154 1.61 -16.42 -12.34
C ILE A 154 0.14 -16.86 -12.37
N GLY A 155 -0.71 -16.24 -11.54
CA GLY A 155 -2.16 -16.46 -11.57
C GLY A 155 -2.79 -16.06 -12.90
N ILE A 156 -2.32 -14.98 -13.51
CA ILE A 156 -2.73 -14.59 -14.87
C ILE A 156 -2.26 -15.61 -15.91
N GLU A 157 -1.03 -16.14 -15.82
CA GLU A 157 -0.57 -17.21 -16.72
C GLU A 157 -1.47 -18.47 -16.61
N LYS A 158 -1.89 -18.83 -15.38
CA LYS A 158 -2.84 -19.93 -15.15
C LYS A 158 -4.23 -19.62 -15.71
N LEU A 159 -4.72 -18.38 -15.56
CA LEU A 159 -5.99 -17.95 -16.13
C LEU A 159 -5.98 -18.08 -17.66
N ILE A 160 -4.90 -17.64 -18.31
CA ILE A 160 -4.74 -17.78 -19.77
C ILE A 160 -4.66 -19.26 -20.18
N LYS A 161 -4.06 -20.12 -19.36
CA LYS A 161 -4.06 -21.58 -19.59
C LYS A 161 -5.49 -22.14 -19.58
N SER A 162 -6.33 -21.69 -18.66
CA SER A 162 -7.74 -22.10 -18.59
C SER A 162 -8.59 -21.48 -19.71
N HIS A 163 -8.27 -20.27 -20.13
CA HIS A 163 -8.97 -19.50 -21.16
C HIS A 163 -8.01 -19.03 -22.25
N LEU A 164 -7.67 -19.93 -23.19
CA LEU A 164 -6.69 -19.64 -24.25
C LEU A 164 -7.09 -18.46 -25.16
N GLU A 165 -8.37 -18.09 -25.18
CA GLU A 165 -8.88 -16.88 -25.86
C GLU A 165 -8.33 -15.56 -25.28
N LEU A 166 -7.77 -15.59 -24.07
CA LEU A 166 -7.10 -14.45 -23.44
C LEU A 166 -5.66 -14.25 -23.93
N LEU A 167 -5.06 -15.24 -24.62
CA LEU A 167 -3.68 -15.16 -25.08
C LEU A 167 -3.40 -13.93 -25.97
N PRO A 168 -4.26 -13.55 -26.94
CA PRO A 168 -4.08 -12.31 -27.71
C PRO A 168 -4.18 -11.04 -26.86
N LYS A 169 -4.88 -11.11 -25.71
CA LYS A 169 -5.08 -9.97 -24.78
C LYS A 169 -3.99 -9.90 -23.71
N ALA A 170 -3.03 -10.83 -23.67
CA ALA A 170 -2.03 -10.92 -22.60
C ALA A 170 -1.26 -9.61 -22.37
N ALA A 171 -0.84 -8.94 -23.44
CA ALA A 171 -0.18 -7.63 -23.36
C ALA A 171 -1.07 -6.57 -22.70
N HIS A 172 -2.34 -6.50 -23.10
CA HIS A 172 -3.29 -5.56 -22.52
C HIS A 172 -3.56 -5.84 -21.04
N ILE A 173 -3.63 -7.12 -20.65
CA ILE A 173 -3.79 -7.52 -19.24
C ILE A 173 -2.58 -7.05 -18.43
N LEU A 174 -1.36 -7.29 -18.93
CA LEU A 174 -0.13 -6.88 -18.25
C LEU A 174 -0.05 -5.36 -18.10
N LYS A 175 -0.33 -4.62 -19.19
CA LYS A 175 -0.37 -3.16 -19.16
C LYS A 175 -1.44 -2.64 -18.20
N LYS A 176 -2.61 -3.28 -18.15
CA LYS A 176 -3.68 -2.91 -17.21
C LYS A 176 -3.29 -3.10 -15.75
N LEU A 177 -2.53 -4.15 -15.43
CA LEU A 177 -2.01 -4.37 -14.06
C LEU A 177 -0.99 -3.30 -13.66
N TYR A 178 -0.17 -2.85 -14.62
CA TYR A 178 0.75 -1.72 -14.44
C TYR A 178 -0.02 -0.40 -14.23
N ASP A 179 -0.93 -0.06 -15.14
CA ASP A 179 -1.69 1.20 -15.12
C ASP A 179 -2.51 1.37 -13.83
N GLU A 180 -3.04 0.28 -13.28
CA GLU A 180 -3.81 0.29 -12.04
C GLU A 180 -2.95 0.30 -10.77
N SER A 181 -1.61 0.33 -10.93
CA SER A 181 -0.60 0.30 -9.86
C SER A 181 -0.62 -0.98 -9.03
N ILE A 182 -1.07 -2.11 -9.61
CA ILE A 182 -1.16 -3.40 -8.91
C ILE A 182 0.19 -4.12 -8.96
N CYS A 183 0.87 -4.06 -10.10
CA CYS A 183 2.22 -4.60 -10.29
C CYS A 183 3.18 -3.46 -10.60
N THR A 184 4.34 -3.45 -9.94
CA THR A 184 5.41 -2.51 -10.25
C THR A 184 6.19 -2.96 -11.48
N GLU A 185 6.86 -2.00 -12.12
CA GLU A 185 7.73 -2.22 -13.27
C GLU A 185 8.79 -3.29 -13.03
N GLU A 186 9.55 -3.14 -11.94
CA GLU A 186 10.58 -4.10 -11.50
C GLU A 186 10.05 -5.54 -11.46
N VAL A 187 8.83 -5.74 -10.96
CA VAL A 187 8.22 -7.08 -10.87
C VAL A 187 7.82 -7.60 -12.24
N ILE A 188 7.28 -6.75 -13.10
CA ILE A 188 6.88 -7.10 -14.46
C ILE A 188 8.11 -7.49 -15.29
N LEU A 189 9.18 -6.69 -15.24
CA LEU A 189 10.45 -6.97 -15.94
C LEU A 189 11.10 -8.25 -15.40
N ALA A 190 11.17 -8.42 -14.08
CA ALA A 190 11.70 -9.63 -13.47
C ALA A 190 10.91 -10.90 -13.85
N TRP A 191 9.58 -10.80 -13.99
CA TRP A 191 8.73 -11.90 -14.48
C TRP A 191 8.91 -12.16 -15.98
N GLY A 192 9.12 -11.11 -16.78
CA GLY A 192 9.41 -11.20 -18.20
C GLY A 192 10.72 -11.94 -18.48
N ALA A 193 11.76 -11.62 -17.73
CA ALA A 193 13.11 -12.18 -17.88
C ALA A 193 13.20 -13.68 -17.53
N LYS A 194 12.42 -14.15 -16.54
CA LYS A 194 12.47 -15.53 -16.04
C LYS A 194 11.16 -16.27 -16.21
N ARG A 195 11.21 -17.44 -16.85
CA ARG A 195 10.04 -18.31 -16.95
C ARG A 195 9.57 -18.82 -15.58
N SER A 196 8.25 -18.82 -15.37
CA SER A 196 7.62 -19.51 -14.24
C SER A 196 7.76 -21.03 -14.39
N LYS A 197 7.77 -21.76 -13.26
CA LYS A 197 7.73 -23.24 -13.24
C LYS A 197 6.30 -23.79 -13.25
N LEU A 198 5.31 -22.95 -12.97
CA LEU A 198 3.92 -23.34 -12.68
C LEU A 198 3.02 -23.46 -13.92
N VAL A 199 3.55 -23.13 -15.11
CA VAL A 199 2.85 -23.20 -16.39
C VAL A 199 3.75 -23.90 -17.42
N ASP A 200 3.13 -24.55 -18.40
CA ASP A 200 3.83 -25.29 -19.46
C ASP A 200 4.81 -24.38 -20.19
N LYS A 201 6.03 -24.89 -20.45
CA LYS A 201 7.13 -24.11 -21.01
C LYS A 201 6.76 -23.41 -22.32
N GLU A 202 6.01 -24.10 -23.17
CA GLU A 202 5.60 -23.58 -24.48
C GLU A 202 4.57 -22.46 -24.34
N LEU A 203 3.53 -22.66 -23.53
CA LEU A 203 2.53 -21.62 -23.28
C LEU A 203 3.16 -20.38 -22.61
N ALA A 204 4.03 -20.60 -21.63
CA ALA A 204 4.77 -19.53 -20.95
C ALA A 204 5.62 -18.69 -21.92
N LYS A 205 6.21 -19.32 -22.94
CA LYS A 205 6.96 -18.65 -24.01
C LYS A 205 6.03 -17.86 -24.92
N GLN A 206 4.88 -18.43 -25.29
CA GLN A 206 3.88 -17.74 -26.12
C GLN A 206 3.28 -16.52 -25.42
N ILE A 207 2.94 -16.63 -24.14
CA ILE A 207 2.45 -15.50 -23.33
C ILE A 207 3.49 -14.39 -23.30
N ARG A 208 4.75 -14.72 -22.98
CA ARG A 208 5.85 -13.73 -22.96
C ARG A 208 6.08 -13.07 -24.31
N ALA A 209 6.02 -13.85 -25.40
CA ALA A 209 6.13 -13.33 -26.76
C ALA A 209 5.02 -12.30 -27.07
N LYS A 210 3.80 -12.55 -26.59
CA LYS A 210 2.70 -11.58 -26.73
C LYS A 210 2.91 -10.33 -25.87
N CYS A 211 3.51 -10.46 -24.69
CA CYS A 211 3.77 -9.34 -23.80
C CYS A 211 5.03 -8.52 -24.16
N GLN A 212 5.85 -8.96 -25.12
CA GLN A 212 7.10 -8.26 -25.51
C GLN A 212 6.92 -6.76 -25.75
N PRO A 213 5.89 -6.27 -26.47
CA PRO A 213 5.73 -4.83 -26.69
C PRO A 213 5.58 -4.01 -25.40
N VAL A 214 4.99 -4.60 -24.35
CA VAL A 214 4.85 -3.95 -23.05
C VAL A 214 6.15 -4.01 -22.26
N LEU A 215 6.88 -5.13 -22.35
CA LEU A 215 8.17 -5.29 -21.67
C LEU A 215 9.21 -4.30 -22.24
N SER A 216 9.34 -4.21 -23.56
CA SER A 216 10.24 -3.24 -24.20
C SER A 216 9.84 -1.80 -23.92
N TRP A 217 8.53 -1.49 -23.89
CA TRP A 217 8.06 -0.15 -23.51
C TRP A 217 8.43 0.23 -22.07
N LEU A 218 8.44 -0.73 -21.14
CA LEU A 218 8.88 -0.48 -19.76
C LEU A 218 10.41 -0.32 -19.67
N GLU A 219 11.17 -1.14 -20.40
CA GLU A 219 12.64 -1.04 -20.44
C GLU A 219 13.11 0.31 -21.03
N GLU A 220 12.49 0.78 -22.11
CA GLU A 220 12.80 2.07 -22.72
C GLU A 220 12.48 3.27 -21.80
N ALA A 221 11.42 3.16 -20.99
CA ALA A 221 11.03 4.21 -20.05
C ALA A 221 12.03 4.37 -18.88
N GLU A 222 12.69 3.28 -18.47
CA GLU A 222 13.76 3.31 -17.46
C GLU A 222 14.98 4.08 -17.99
N GLU A 223 15.43 3.77 -19.22
CA GLU A 223 16.61 4.41 -19.85
C GLU A 223 16.42 5.92 -20.11
N GLU A 224 15.22 6.38 -20.47
CA GLU A 224 14.94 7.82 -20.69
C GLU A 224 14.95 8.60 -19.35
N SER A 225 14.53 7.98 -18.25
CA SER A 225 14.46 8.64 -16.94
C SER A 225 15.82 8.84 -16.25
N GLU A 226 16.84 8.08 -16.63
CA GLU A 226 18.20 8.21 -16.09
C GLU A 226 19.04 9.27 -16.83
N THR A 227 18.57 9.80 -17.95
CA THR A 227 19.37 10.70 -18.83
C THR A 227 19.08 12.19 -18.63
N ASP A 228 18.13 12.56 -17.76
CA ASP A 228 17.71 13.96 -17.52
C ASP A 228 18.31 14.61 -16.24
N GLU A 229 19.35 14.02 -15.65
CA GLU A 229 20.10 14.59 -14.51
C GLU A 229 21.48 15.19 -14.88
N GLU A 230 21.70 15.58 -16.14
CA GLU A 230 22.92 16.32 -16.55
C GLU A 230 22.60 17.71 -17.15
N ASP A 231 22.76 18.72 -16.27
CA ASP A 231 23.33 20.03 -16.59
C ASP A 231 22.47 21.09 -17.35
N GLU A 232 21.34 21.51 -16.76
CA GLU A 232 20.83 22.88 -17.01
C GLU A 232 21.52 23.91 -16.09
N ASN A 233 22.81 24.18 -16.36
CA ASN A 233 23.45 25.42 -15.92
C ASN A 233 22.85 26.60 -16.69
N VAL A 234 21.73 27.13 -16.19
CA VAL A 234 21.16 28.41 -16.63
C VAL A 234 22.11 29.55 -16.28
N GLU A 235 23.03 29.89 -17.18
CA GLU A 235 23.74 31.17 -17.16
C GLU A 235 22.71 32.31 -17.26
N PHE A 236 22.42 32.92 -16.12
CA PHE A 236 21.67 34.16 -16.04
C PHE A 236 22.44 35.24 -16.81
N ASN A 237 22.02 35.51 -18.05
CA ASN A 237 22.54 36.61 -18.85
C ASN A 237 22.21 37.94 -18.14
N ASP A 238 23.23 38.61 -17.60
CA ASP A 238 23.19 39.85 -16.80
C ASP A 238 22.66 41.11 -17.55
N ARG A 239 22.00 40.93 -18.69
CA ARG A 239 21.52 42.04 -19.54
C ARG A 239 20.25 42.73 -19.02
N ALA A 240 19.58 42.16 -18.01
CA ALA A 240 18.32 42.69 -17.47
C ALA A 240 18.47 43.88 -16.49
N ARG A 241 19.69 44.34 -16.17
CA ARG A 241 19.90 45.48 -15.25
C ARG A 241 19.87 46.86 -15.89
N GLN A 242 19.81 46.96 -17.21
CA GLN A 242 19.86 48.24 -17.91
C GLN A 242 18.52 48.54 -18.60
N LEU A 243 17.50 49.00 -17.85
CA LEU A 243 16.38 49.83 -18.36
C LEU A 243 15.44 50.17 -17.20
N GLY A 244 15.93 51.03 -16.30
CA GLY A 244 15.14 51.68 -15.25
C GLY A 244 15.28 53.19 -15.37
N THR A 245 14.74 53.79 -16.42
CA THR A 245 14.43 55.22 -16.41
C THR A 245 13.17 55.44 -17.24
N VAL A 246 12.07 55.67 -16.52
CA VAL A 246 10.79 56.11 -17.08
C VAL A 246 11.03 57.47 -17.73
N ILE A 247 10.85 57.58 -19.04
CA ILE A 247 10.63 58.86 -19.71
C ILE A 247 9.18 58.84 -20.22
N GLU A 248 8.46 59.83 -19.74
CA GLU A 248 7.04 60.10 -19.92
C GLU A 248 6.72 60.40 -21.39
N LYS A 249 5.65 59.77 -21.91
CA LYS A 249 5.18 59.92 -23.29
C LYS A 249 4.60 61.32 -23.51
N LEU A 250 5.12 62.04 -24.51
CA LEU A 250 4.44 63.16 -25.16
C LEU A 250 4.16 62.80 -26.63
N SER A 251 2.90 63.01 -27.00
CA SER A 251 2.24 62.78 -28.29
C SER A 251 2.77 63.64 -29.44
N LYS A 252 2.87 63.08 -30.65
CA LYS A 252 2.16 63.56 -31.87
C LYS A 252 2.53 62.75 -33.12
N ASP A 253 1.49 62.52 -33.93
CA ASP A 253 1.37 62.33 -35.39
C ASP A 253 2.64 62.10 -36.22
N GLU A 254 2.65 61.05 -37.04
CA GLU A 254 2.40 61.15 -38.48
C GLU A 254 2.46 59.76 -39.17
N THR A 255 1.60 59.62 -40.17
CA THR A 255 1.54 58.60 -41.22
C THR A 255 2.88 58.35 -41.90
N GLU A 256 3.23 57.08 -42.15
CA GLU A 256 3.71 56.61 -43.47
C GLU A 256 3.88 55.08 -43.52
N ASN A 257 3.50 54.51 -44.66
CA ASN A 257 3.65 53.12 -45.07
C ASN A 257 5.12 52.68 -45.06
N PHE A 258 5.44 51.52 -44.47
CA PHE A 258 6.58 50.72 -44.90
C PHE A 258 6.29 49.22 -44.78
N GLN A 259 6.24 48.55 -45.93
CA GLN A 259 6.34 47.09 -46.08
C GLN A 259 7.77 46.65 -45.74
N ILE A 260 7.94 45.63 -44.90
CA ILE A 260 9.17 44.83 -44.87
C ILE A 260 8.82 43.35 -44.73
N THR A 261 9.19 42.64 -45.78
CA THR A 261 9.06 41.21 -46.06
C THR A 261 10.05 40.39 -45.25
N THR A 262 9.59 39.23 -44.77
CA THR A 262 10.40 38.18 -44.18
C THR A 262 11.33 37.59 -45.25
N ILE A 263 12.62 37.50 -44.94
CA ILE A 263 13.60 36.79 -45.77
C ILE A 263 13.59 35.32 -45.29
N VAL A 264 13.08 34.42 -46.11
CA VAL A 264 13.32 32.98 -46.00
C VAL A 264 14.02 32.53 -47.26
N ASP A 265 15.22 32.02 -47.06
CA ASP A 265 16.09 31.39 -48.04
C ASP A 265 15.43 30.08 -48.52
N ASN A 266 14.90 30.09 -49.74
CA ASN A 266 15.09 29.09 -50.78
C ASN A 266 14.08 29.35 -51.91
N GLY A 267 14.61 29.78 -53.06
CA GLY A 267 13.83 30.28 -54.19
C GLY A 267 13.00 29.21 -54.90
N GLU A 268 11.68 29.37 -54.82
CA GLU A 268 10.70 29.26 -55.91
C GLU A 268 9.34 29.71 -55.34
N GLU A 269 8.91 30.93 -55.70
CA GLU A 269 7.67 31.52 -55.20
C GLU A 269 6.50 31.13 -56.10
N ILE A 270 5.57 30.37 -55.54
CA ILE A 270 4.31 29.92 -56.15
C ILE A 270 3.26 30.97 -55.81
N ASP A 271 2.67 31.59 -56.84
CA ASP A 271 1.64 32.61 -56.70
C ASP A 271 0.27 31.95 -56.37
N ILE A 272 -0.22 32.12 -55.15
CA ILE A 272 -1.39 31.41 -54.58
C ILE A 272 -2.73 32.13 -54.83
N ASP A 273 -2.74 33.31 -55.43
CA ASP A 273 -3.97 34.10 -55.62
C ASP A 273 -4.69 33.86 -56.97
N ASN A 274 -4.48 32.71 -57.64
CA ASN A 274 -5.12 32.43 -58.93
C ASN A 274 -5.52 30.96 -59.16
N ILE A 275 -6.48 30.45 -58.37
CA ILE A 275 -7.29 29.27 -58.74
C ILE A 275 -8.58 29.69 -59.47
#